data_AF-A0A661K321-F1
#
_entry.id   AF-A0A661K321-F1
#
_cell.length_a   1.000
_cell.length_b   1.000
_cell.length_c   1.000
_cell.angle_alpha   90.00
_cell.angle_beta   90.00
_cell.angle_gamma   90.00
#
_symmetry.space_group_name_H-M   'P 1'
#
loop_
_entity.id
_entity.type
_entity.pdbx_description
1 polymer ?
#
loop_
_entity_poly.entity_id
_entity_poly.type
_entity_poly.pdbx_seq_one_letter_code
_entity_poly.pdbx_strand_id
1 'polypeptide(L)'
;MGESSSESRRCLLLKRTIPVVLLTCLALTLIVGKVAFQARRHLDQAESALESNDDEEAVWHYQWAVRHYVPFLPANRSAVEALLTMAEAAGDDEQRRHVLRILRASLYAIRSIYQPFPDVLRRVEEELDLSSLDQPTRE
;
A
#
# COMPACT_ATOMS: atom_id res chain seq x y z
N MET A 1 18.19 -48.80 23.47
CA MET A 1 17.30 -49.36 22.42
C MET A 1 15.99 -48.55 22.44
N GLY A 2 15.92 -47.40 21.76
CA GLY A 2 14.78 -46.47 21.89
C GLY A 2 14.68 -45.36 20.82
N GLU A 3 15.68 -45.20 19.96
CA GLU A 3 15.69 -44.09 18.98
C GLU A 3 14.83 -44.35 17.74
N SER A 4 14.63 -45.61 17.35
CA SER A 4 13.90 -45.97 16.12
C SER A 4 12.40 -45.58 16.13
N SER A 5 11.75 -45.48 17.30
CA SER A 5 10.32 -45.13 17.38
C SER A 5 10.03 -43.62 17.23
N SER A 6 11.04 -42.76 17.36
CA SER A 6 10.90 -41.30 17.27
C SER A 6 10.88 -40.80 15.82
N GLU A 7 11.72 -41.37 14.95
CA GLU A 7 11.85 -40.96 13.55
C GLU A 7 10.64 -41.36 12.68
N SER A 8 10.07 -42.55 12.90
CA SER A 8 8.89 -42.99 12.14
C SER A 8 7.65 -42.13 12.42
N ARG A 9 7.47 -41.63 13.64
CA ARG A 9 6.34 -40.74 13.98
C ARG A 9 6.50 -39.35 13.37
N ARG A 10 7.73 -38.84 13.31
CA ARG A 10 8.05 -37.55 12.66
C ARG A 10 7.79 -37.59 11.15
N CYS A 11 8.15 -38.68 10.47
CA CYS A 11 7.95 -38.83 9.03
C CYS A 11 6.45 -38.95 8.64
N LEU A 12 5.64 -39.60 9.48
CA LEU A 12 4.20 -39.76 9.29
C LEU A 12 3.42 -38.46 9.55
N LEU A 13 3.84 -37.68 10.55
CA LEU A 13 3.28 -36.35 10.82
C LEU A 13 3.66 -35.35 9.71
N LEU A 14 4.90 -35.38 9.22
CA LEU A 14 5.35 -34.52 8.13
C LEU A 14 4.59 -34.78 6.82
N LYS A 15 4.33 -36.06 6.48
CA LYS A 15 3.52 -36.42 5.31
C LYS A 15 2.07 -35.92 5.39
N ARG A 16 1.52 -35.76 6.59
CA ARG A 16 0.15 -35.23 6.81
C ARG A 16 0.09 -33.71 6.86
N THR A 17 1.16 -33.04 7.28
CA THR A 17 1.21 -31.57 7.33
C THR A 17 1.58 -30.95 5.98
N ILE A 18 2.34 -31.65 5.12
CA ILE A 18 2.67 -31.19 3.76
C ILE A 18 1.43 -30.77 2.94
N PRO A 19 0.35 -31.58 2.82
CA PRO A 19 -0.83 -31.16 2.05
C PRO A 19 -1.56 -29.98 2.69
N VAL A 20 -1.56 -29.88 4.03
CA VAL A 20 -2.16 -28.74 4.74
C VAL A 20 -1.37 -27.46 4.45
N VAL A 21 -0.04 -27.51 4.56
CA VAL A 21 0.84 -26.37 4.25
C VAL A 21 0.71 -25.98 2.78
N LEU A 22 0.67 -26.94 1.85
CA LEU A 22 0.43 -26.67 0.42
C LEU A 22 -0.91 -25.99 0.18
N LEU A 23 -1.98 -26.47 0.82
CA LEU A 23 -3.31 -25.88 0.70
C LEU A 23 -3.34 -24.46 1.26
N THR A 24 -2.69 -24.22 2.41
CA THR A 24 -2.57 -22.89 3.00
C THR A 24 -1.77 -21.95 2.09
N CYS A 25 -0.63 -22.39 1.54
CA CYS A 25 0.15 -21.61 0.58
C CYS A 25 -0.67 -21.28 -0.67
N LEU A 26 -1.40 -22.26 -1.23
CA LEU A 26 -2.27 -22.05 -2.39
C LEU A 26 -3.36 -21.02 -2.09
N ALA A 27 -4.03 -21.14 -0.94
CA ALA A 27 -5.05 -20.17 -0.51
C ALA A 27 -4.48 -18.76 -0.38
N LEU A 28 -3.28 -18.62 0.23
CA LEU A 28 -2.59 -17.33 0.33
C LEU A 28 -2.24 -16.76 -1.05
N THR A 29 -1.74 -17.58 -1.97
CA THR A 29 -1.44 -17.15 -3.35
C THR A 29 -2.69 -16.66 -4.08
N LEU A 30 -3.83 -17.35 -3.92
CA LEU A 30 -5.10 -16.91 -4.52
C LEU A 30 -5.60 -15.58 -3.94
N ILE A 31 -5.46 -15.39 -2.62
CA ILE A 31 -5.83 -14.12 -1.95
C ILE A 31 -4.94 -12.98 -2.45
N VAL A 32 -3.61 -13.17 -2.46
CA VAL A 32 -2.65 -12.17 -2.96
C VAL A 32 -2.92 -11.85 -4.43
N GLY A 33 -3.17 -12.87 -5.26
CA GLY A 33 -3.51 -12.68 -6.67
C GLY A 33 -4.79 -11.86 -6.87
N LYS A 34 -5.83 -12.13 -6.07
CA LYS A 34 -7.09 -11.36 -6.11
C LYS A 34 -6.87 -9.90 -5.72
N VAL A 35 -6.12 -9.64 -4.65
CA VAL A 35 -5.80 -8.27 -4.19
C VAL A 35 -4.97 -7.53 -5.24
N ALA A 36 -3.96 -8.18 -5.82
CA ALA A 36 -3.14 -7.59 -6.87
C ALA A 36 -3.98 -7.24 -8.12
N PHE A 37 -4.95 -8.08 -8.49
CA PHE A 37 -5.86 -7.78 -9.59
C PHE A 37 -6.77 -6.57 -9.29
N GLN A 38 -7.28 -6.47 -8.06
CA GLN A 38 -8.08 -5.31 -7.65
C GLN A 38 -7.26 -4.03 -7.59
N ALA A 39 -6.03 -4.08 -7.07
CA ALA A 39 -5.13 -2.93 -7.03
C ALA A 39 -4.84 -2.38 -8.44
N ARG A 40 -4.61 -3.26 -9.42
CA ARG A 40 -4.45 -2.86 -10.82
C ARG A 40 -5.71 -2.21 -11.37
N ARG A 41 -6.88 -2.82 -11.17
CA ARG A 41 -8.16 -2.25 -11.62
C ARG A 41 -8.40 -0.86 -11.03
N HIS A 42 -8.08 -0.65 -9.76
CA HIS A 42 -8.22 0.66 -9.14
C HIS A 42 -7.25 1.69 -9.68
N LEU A 43 -6.04 1.29 -10.09
CA LEU A 43 -5.15 2.19 -10.83
C LEU A 43 -5.73 2.58 -12.18
N ASP A 44 -6.21 1.62 -12.96
CA ASP A 44 -6.81 1.89 -14.26
C ASP A 44 -8.01 2.86 -14.12
N GLN A 45 -8.79 2.70 -13.05
CA GLN A 45 -9.89 3.61 -12.70
C GLN A 45 -9.39 5.00 -12.28
N ALA A 46 -8.31 5.09 -11.51
CA ALA A 46 -7.72 6.37 -11.12
C ALA A 46 -7.20 7.14 -12.33
N GLU A 47 -6.52 6.45 -13.26
CA GLU A 47 -6.03 7.02 -14.51
C GLU A 47 -7.20 7.50 -15.39
N SER A 48 -8.27 6.71 -15.49
CA SER A 48 -9.48 7.11 -16.23
C SER A 48 -10.18 8.33 -15.61
N ALA A 49 -10.18 8.44 -14.27
CA ALA A 49 -10.74 9.58 -13.56
C ALA A 49 -9.91 10.86 -13.78
N LEU A 50 -8.57 10.74 -13.77
CA LEU A 50 -7.67 11.84 -14.14
C LEU A 50 -7.92 12.33 -15.57
N GLU A 51 -8.08 11.41 -16.54
CA GLU A 51 -8.41 11.77 -17.92
C GLU A 51 -9.77 12.51 -18.04
N SER A 52 -10.68 12.24 -17.10
CA SER A 52 -11.99 12.87 -17.03
C SER A 52 -12.00 14.19 -16.23
N ASN A 53 -10.85 14.66 -15.74
CA ASN A 53 -10.68 15.78 -14.80
C ASN A 53 -11.46 15.62 -13.48
N ASP A 54 -11.67 14.38 -13.03
CA ASP A 54 -12.23 14.09 -11.70
C ASP A 54 -11.10 13.78 -10.72
N ASP A 55 -10.46 14.84 -10.23
CA ASP A 55 -9.31 14.75 -9.33
C ASP A 55 -9.68 14.09 -7.98
N GLU A 56 -10.91 14.26 -7.51
CA GLU A 56 -11.36 13.67 -6.25
C GLU A 56 -11.51 12.15 -6.36
N GLU A 57 -12.13 11.67 -7.45
CA GLU A 57 -12.27 10.24 -7.70
C GLU A 57 -10.91 9.58 -7.98
N ALA A 58 -10.01 10.28 -8.68
CA ALA A 58 -8.64 9.83 -8.88
C ALA A 58 -7.87 9.66 -7.55
N VAL A 59 -7.92 10.66 -6.67
CA VAL A 59 -7.26 10.61 -5.36
C VAL A 59 -7.81 9.45 -4.53
N TRP A 60 -9.13 9.22 -4.55
CA TRP A 60 -9.75 8.10 -3.83
C TRP A 60 -9.22 6.75 -4.32
N HIS A 61 -9.16 6.55 -5.64
CA HIS A 61 -8.69 5.31 -6.22
C HIS A 61 -7.18 5.07 -6.00
N TYR A 62 -6.36 6.12 -6.11
CA TYR A 62 -4.94 6.01 -5.76
C TYR A 62 -4.73 5.73 -4.27
N GLN A 63 -5.45 6.41 -3.39
CA GLN A 63 -5.43 6.13 -1.96
C GLN A 63 -5.76 4.65 -1.68
N TRP A 64 -6.80 4.12 -2.33
CA TRP A 64 -7.18 2.73 -2.17
C TRP A 64 -6.04 1.78 -2.58
N ALA A 65 -5.39 2.04 -3.72
CA ALA A 65 -4.26 1.26 -4.21
C ALA A 65 -3.05 1.31 -3.27
N VAL A 66 -2.76 2.47 -2.67
CA VAL A 66 -1.70 2.59 -1.66
C VAL A 66 -2.04 1.77 -0.42
N ARG A 67 -3.29 1.87 0.09
CA ARG A 67 -3.72 1.19 1.32
C ARG A 67 -3.76 -0.33 1.20
N HIS A 68 -3.97 -0.85 0.01
CA HIS A 68 -3.96 -2.30 -0.27
C HIS A 68 -2.56 -2.76 -0.70
N TYR A 69 -1.57 -2.43 0.14
CA TYR A 69 -0.17 -2.68 -0.17
C TYR A 69 0.13 -4.17 -0.32
N VAL A 70 0.50 -4.56 -1.53
CA VAL A 70 1.14 -5.85 -1.84
C VAL A 70 2.64 -5.64 -2.10
N PRO A 71 3.54 -6.31 -1.36
CA PRO A 71 4.98 -6.23 -1.61
C PRO A 71 5.33 -6.54 -3.07
N PHE A 72 6.28 -5.79 -3.63
CA PHE A 72 6.78 -5.92 -5.01
C PHE A 72 5.76 -5.61 -6.12
N LEU A 73 4.52 -5.27 -5.79
CA LEU A 73 3.54 -4.87 -6.80
C LEU A 73 3.88 -3.45 -7.27
N PRO A 74 4.12 -3.23 -8.58
CA PRO A 74 4.43 -1.89 -9.10
C PRO A 74 3.28 -0.92 -8.90
N ALA A 75 2.05 -1.44 -8.80
CA ALA A 75 0.84 -0.65 -8.65
C ALA A 75 0.91 0.35 -7.47
N ASN A 76 1.40 -0.09 -6.31
CA ASN A 76 1.43 0.77 -5.13
C ASN A 76 2.44 1.90 -5.32
N ARG A 77 3.56 1.65 -6.02
CA ARG A 77 4.54 2.67 -6.34
C ARG A 77 3.95 3.70 -7.31
N SER A 78 3.29 3.25 -8.37
CA SER A 78 2.60 4.13 -9.32
C SER A 78 1.53 4.99 -8.63
N ALA A 79 0.76 4.43 -7.69
CA ALA A 79 -0.22 5.20 -6.93
C ALA A 79 0.40 6.28 -6.04
N VAL A 80 1.52 5.96 -5.37
CA VAL A 80 2.26 6.94 -4.55
C VAL A 80 2.82 8.06 -5.42
N GLU A 81 3.44 7.72 -6.56
CA GLU A 81 4.02 8.68 -7.50
C GLU A 81 2.93 9.57 -8.15
N ALA A 82 1.76 9.00 -8.46
CA ALA A 82 0.62 9.77 -8.98
C ALA A 82 0.10 10.78 -7.94
N LEU A 83 -0.09 10.37 -6.68
CA LEU A 83 -0.52 11.28 -5.61
C LEU A 83 0.49 12.41 -5.36
N LEU A 84 1.79 12.14 -5.46
CA LEU A 84 2.83 13.18 -5.39
C LEU A 84 2.71 14.15 -6.56
N THR A 85 2.58 13.63 -7.78
CA THR A 85 2.41 14.45 -8.99
C THR A 85 1.17 15.34 -8.90
N MET A 86 0.06 14.80 -8.38
CA MET A 86 -1.17 15.58 -8.15
C MET A 86 -0.97 16.68 -7.11
N ALA A 87 -0.22 16.42 -6.04
CA ALA A 87 0.11 17.44 -5.06
C ALA A 87 1.02 18.54 -5.65
N GLU A 88 1.99 18.17 -6.49
CA GLU A 88 2.87 19.12 -7.19
C GLU A 88 2.13 19.94 -8.25
N ALA A 89 1.13 19.36 -8.91
CA ALA A 89 0.31 20.02 -9.92
C ALA A 89 -0.85 20.85 -9.34
N ALA A 90 -1.13 20.75 -8.04
CA ALA A 90 -2.21 21.47 -7.40
C ALA A 90 -1.98 22.99 -7.51
N GLY A 91 -2.99 23.71 -8.01
CA GLY A 91 -2.91 25.15 -8.25
C GLY A 91 -2.99 25.99 -6.97
N ASP A 92 -3.43 25.40 -5.86
CA ASP A 92 -3.52 26.06 -4.56
C ASP A 92 -2.84 25.24 -3.45
N ASP A 93 -2.40 25.95 -2.41
CA ASP A 93 -1.64 25.36 -1.32
C ASP A 93 -2.50 24.46 -0.39
N GLU A 94 -3.81 24.70 -0.31
CA GLU A 94 -4.70 23.89 0.53
C GLU A 94 -4.98 22.52 -0.10
N GLN A 95 -5.21 22.48 -1.42
CA GLN A 95 -5.40 21.28 -2.23
C GLN A 95 -4.11 20.45 -2.24
N ARG A 96 -2.94 21.08 -2.41
CA ARG A 96 -1.65 20.42 -2.24
C ARG A 96 -1.55 19.76 -0.86
N ARG A 97 -1.80 20.52 0.22
CA ARG A 97 -1.76 20.00 1.60
C ARG A 97 -2.81 18.93 1.85
N HIS A 98 -3.97 18.99 1.19
CA HIS A 98 -5.00 17.97 1.29
C HIS A 98 -4.52 16.63 0.71
N VAL A 99 -3.98 16.64 -0.52
CA VAL A 99 -3.45 15.44 -1.18
C VAL A 99 -2.26 14.86 -0.39
N LEU A 100 -1.34 15.71 0.07
CA LEU A 100 -0.21 15.28 0.91
C LEU A 100 -0.67 14.65 2.23
N ARG A 101 -1.71 15.19 2.88
CA ARG A 101 -2.29 14.58 4.08
C ARG A 101 -2.90 13.21 3.79
N ILE A 102 -3.59 13.05 2.67
CA ILE A 102 -4.15 11.76 2.24
C ILE A 102 -3.03 10.75 1.99
N LEU A 103 -1.97 11.16 1.28
CA LEU A 103 -0.82 10.31 1.03
C LEU A 103 -0.14 9.87 2.34
N ARG A 104 0.14 10.81 3.24
CA ARG A 104 0.70 10.53 4.58
C ARG A 104 -0.15 9.55 5.36
N ALA A 105 -1.46 9.79 5.43
CA ALA A 105 -2.39 8.90 6.13
C ALA A 105 -2.41 7.49 5.53
N SER A 106 -2.31 7.39 4.20
CA SER A 106 -2.30 6.11 3.48
C SER A 106 -1.00 5.34 3.71
N LEU A 107 0.16 6.03 3.72
CA LEU A 107 1.47 5.46 4.03
C LEU A 107 1.56 4.98 5.49
N TYR A 108 0.93 5.70 6.42
CA TYR A 108 0.80 5.25 7.80
C TYR A 108 -0.14 4.06 7.95
N ALA A 109 -1.22 3.99 7.17
CA ALA A 109 -2.19 2.89 7.25
C ALA A 109 -1.59 1.53 6.84
N ILE A 110 -0.57 1.53 5.96
CA ILE A 110 0.12 0.31 5.51
C ILE A 110 1.36 -0.04 6.34
N ARG A 111 1.67 0.78 7.34
CA ARG A 111 2.76 0.52 8.27
C ARG A 111 2.42 -0.71 9.10
N SER A 112 3.36 -1.65 9.14
CA SER A 112 3.31 -2.80 10.03
C SER A 112 4.63 -2.85 10.81
N ILE A 113 5.35 -3.97 10.73
CA ILE A 113 6.70 -4.11 11.29
C ILE A 113 7.74 -3.34 10.46
N TYR A 114 7.48 -3.17 9.16
CA TYR A 114 8.26 -2.36 8.23
C TYR A 114 7.42 -1.17 7.76
N GLN A 115 8.09 -0.08 7.38
CA GLN A 115 7.48 1.08 6.74
C GLN A 115 7.73 1.03 5.23
N PRO A 116 6.69 0.76 4.41
CA PRO A 116 6.80 0.94 2.96
C PRO A 116 7.04 2.41 2.61
N PHE A 117 7.93 2.66 1.64
CA PHE A 117 8.26 3.98 1.10
C PHE A 117 8.71 5.01 2.15
N PRO A 118 9.74 4.72 2.97
CA PRO A 118 10.16 5.62 4.05
C PRO A 118 10.66 6.98 3.53
N ASP A 119 11.33 7.00 2.38
CA ASP A 119 11.83 8.24 1.77
C ASP A 119 10.71 9.18 1.35
N VAL A 120 9.62 8.60 0.81
CA VAL A 120 8.44 9.38 0.41
C VAL A 120 7.72 9.92 1.63
N LEU A 121 7.53 9.09 2.67
CA LEU A 121 6.90 9.53 3.91
C LEU A 121 7.65 10.71 4.53
N ARG A 122 8.99 10.62 4.61
CA ARG A 122 9.84 11.71 5.13
C ARG A 122 9.68 12.99 4.30
N ARG A 123 9.70 12.89 2.97
CA ARG A 123 9.51 14.05 2.08
C ARG A 123 8.14 14.72 2.31
N VAL A 124 7.08 13.92 2.41
CA VAL A 124 5.72 14.43 2.64
C VAL A 124 5.61 15.13 4.00
N GLU A 125 6.27 14.59 5.03
CA GLU A 125 6.31 15.21 6.36
C GLU A 125 7.07 16.53 6.36
N GLU A 126 8.26 16.56 5.75
CA GLU A 126 9.05 17.77 5.59
C GLU A 126 8.25 18.87 4.87
N GLU A 127 7.53 18.53 3.79
CA GLU A 127 6.75 19.49 3.01
C GLU A 127 5.53 20.02 3.78
N LEU A 128 4.83 19.16 4.53
CA LEU A 128 3.71 19.56 5.39
C LEU A 128 4.18 20.45 6.56
N ASP A 129 5.33 20.12 7.17
CA ASP A 129 5.89 20.90 8.27
C ASP A 129 6.37 22.27 7.80
N LEU A 130 7.10 22.35 6.68
CA LEU A 130 7.51 23.63 6.08
C LEU A 130 6.29 24.52 5.76
N SER A 131 5.23 23.92 5.21
CA SER A 131 4.00 24.66 4.89
C SER A 131 3.23 25.13 6.13
N SER A 132 3.44 24.47 7.29
CA SER A 132 2.83 24.89 8.56
C SER A 132 3.49 26.14 9.17
N LEU A 133 4.76 26.39 8.83
CA LEU A 133 5.52 27.55 9.31
C LEU A 133 5.17 28.84 8.56
N ASP A 134 4.60 28.74 7.36
CA ASP A 134 4.25 29.88 6.51
C ASP A 134 2.83 30.41 6.76
N GLN A 135 2.07 29.78 7.66
CA GLN A 135 0.73 30.24 8.02
C GLN A 135 0.80 31.39 9.04
N PRO A 136 0.32 32.61 8.72
CA PRO A 136 0.13 33.64 9.72
C PRO A 136 -0.88 33.10 10.73
N THR A 137 -0.47 33.05 12.00
CA THR A 137 -1.29 32.65 13.13
C THR A 137 -2.61 33.42 13.06
N ARG A 138 -3.69 32.75 12.65
CA ARG A 138 -5.04 33.32 12.75
C ARG A 138 -5.44 33.22 14.21
N GLU A 139 -5.18 34.31 14.94
CA GLU A 139 -5.77 34.62 16.24
C GLU A 139 -7.29 34.81 16.13
#